data_AF-X0Z0Z6-F1
#
_entry.id   AF-X0Z0Z6-F1
#
_cell.length_a   1.000
_cell.length_b   1.000
_cell.length_c   1.000
_cell.angle_alpha   90.00
_cell.angle_beta   90.00
_cell.angle_gamma   90.00
#
_symmetry.space_group_name_H-M   'P 1'
#
loop_
_entity.id
_entity.type
_entity.pdbx_description
1 polymer ?
#
loop_
_entity_poly.entity_id
_entity_poly.type
_entity_poly.pdbx_seq_one_letter_code
_entity_poly.pdbx_strand_id
1 'polypeptide(L)'
;MIQKKNLKASAQALEDNSSEDKEEGNAAEAAEASDEKTTKDEKKEIPQFDLSKLSLEGIVDLMFKLLNEFDIKEVKNHIETLKIDFQKKFKALIAEKKEAFIAESGNEIDFFYTSPIKGKFDELIREYKKRRQQIYKNIESEQKENLETRLLLIDELKALIDNADGSTMYKKFKVLQDKWRAVGQIPHAKYNDVWRTYDHHVERFYDLLHLNNDFRDLDFK
;
A
#
# COMPACT_ATOMS: atom_id res chain seq x y z
N MET A 1 57.44 27.75 -25.43
CA MET A 1 57.23 27.49 -23.98
C MET A 1 55.99 28.24 -23.53
N ILE A 2 55.08 27.54 -22.82
CA ILE A 2 53.90 28.05 -22.09
C ILE A 2 52.72 28.49 -22.99
N GLN A 3 51.44 28.16 -22.76
CA GLN A 3 50.69 27.00 -22.24
C GLN A 3 49.20 27.30 -22.54
N LYS A 4 48.48 26.26 -22.92
CA LYS A 4 47.04 25.94 -22.69
C LYS A 4 46.07 27.08 -22.32
N LYS A 5 45.02 27.22 -23.14
CA LYS A 5 43.64 27.41 -22.63
C LYS A 5 42.70 26.42 -23.31
N ASN A 6 42.46 25.32 -22.57
CA ASN A 6 41.30 24.45 -22.69
C ASN A 6 40.04 25.26 -22.37
N LEU A 7 39.08 25.34 -23.29
CA LEU A 7 37.69 25.59 -22.95
C LEU A 7 37.00 24.23 -22.85
N LYS A 8 36.69 23.91 -21.59
CA LYS A 8 36.10 22.67 -21.12
C LYS A 8 34.67 22.59 -21.66
N ALA A 9 34.39 21.51 -22.38
CA ALA A 9 33.04 21.05 -22.66
C ALA A 9 32.28 20.90 -21.33
N SER A 10 31.12 21.53 -21.23
CA SER A 10 30.12 21.23 -20.21
C SER A 10 28.89 20.72 -20.96
N ALA A 11 28.93 19.43 -21.28
CA ALA A 11 27.75 18.64 -21.58
C ALA A 11 27.38 17.93 -20.27
N GLN A 12 26.22 18.26 -19.72
CA GLN A 12 25.61 17.54 -18.60
C GLN A 12 24.10 17.59 -18.84
N ALA A 13 23.58 16.61 -19.58
CA ALA A 13 22.99 15.37 -19.07
C ALA A 13 21.54 15.60 -18.62
N LEU A 14 20.63 15.51 -19.59
CA LEU A 14 19.25 15.09 -19.35
C LEU A 14 19.23 13.57 -19.55
N GLU A 15 19.49 12.84 -18.48
CA GLU A 15 19.24 11.40 -18.44
C GLU A 15 17.74 11.18 -18.38
N ASP A 16 17.24 10.62 -19.47
CA ASP A 16 15.98 9.92 -19.59
C ASP A 16 15.99 8.75 -18.61
N ASN A 17 15.16 8.81 -17.57
CA ASN A 17 14.95 7.69 -16.66
C ASN A 17 13.47 7.33 -16.66
N SER A 18 13.04 6.71 -17.75
CA SER A 18 11.84 5.89 -17.79
C SER A 18 12.11 4.60 -17.00
N SER A 19 11.83 4.63 -15.71
CA SER A 19 11.69 3.39 -14.94
C SER A 19 10.29 2.84 -15.19
N GLU A 20 10.28 1.76 -15.95
CA GLU A 20 9.18 0.81 -16.05
C GLU A 20 8.87 0.24 -14.66
N ASP A 21 7.76 0.67 -14.05
CA ASP A 21 7.12 -0.14 -13.01
C ASP A 21 6.22 -1.15 -13.71
N LYS A 22 6.73 -2.39 -13.80
CA LYS A 22 5.96 -3.56 -14.22
C LYS A 22 4.91 -3.86 -13.15
N GLU A 23 3.66 -3.55 -13.44
CA GLU A 23 2.51 -4.15 -12.75
C GLU A 23 2.38 -5.61 -13.21
N GLU A 24 2.84 -6.53 -12.38
CA GLU A 24 2.64 -7.96 -12.54
C GLU A 24 1.47 -8.40 -11.65
N GLY A 25 0.38 -8.81 -12.30
CA GLY A 25 -0.56 -9.81 -11.78
C GLY A 25 -1.55 -9.39 -10.70
N ASN A 26 -2.78 -9.06 -11.10
CA ASN A 26 -3.94 -9.36 -10.27
C ASN A 26 -5.04 -10.03 -11.11
N ALA A 27 -5.31 -11.30 -10.83
CA ALA A 27 -6.62 -11.91 -11.05
C ALA A 27 -6.80 -13.17 -10.18
N ALA A 28 -7.95 -13.21 -9.50
CA ALA A 28 -8.66 -14.35 -8.92
C ALA A 28 -8.44 -14.70 -7.43
N GLU A 29 -9.13 -13.95 -6.58
CA GLU A 29 -10.33 -14.39 -5.85
C GLU A 29 -10.26 -15.72 -5.05
N ALA A 30 -10.16 -15.58 -3.73
CA ALA A 30 -10.84 -16.45 -2.78
C ALA A 30 -11.35 -15.58 -1.62
N ALA A 31 -12.68 -15.45 -1.57
CA ALA A 31 -13.41 -14.75 -0.54
C ALA A 31 -13.40 -15.57 0.76
N GLU A 32 -13.12 -14.92 1.89
CA GLU A 32 -13.86 -15.18 3.13
C GLU A 32 -14.09 -13.87 3.89
N ALA A 33 -15.34 -13.72 4.32
CA ALA A 33 -15.94 -12.56 4.94
C ALA A 33 -15.74 -12.53 6.46
N SER A 34 -16.21 -11.44 7.07
CA SER A 34 -16.17 -11.01 8.48
C SER A 34 -14.88 -10.25 8.86
N ASP A 35 -14.93 -9.01 9.33
CA ASP A 35 -15.83 -8.50 10.35
C ASP A 35 -16.22 -7.04 10.07
N GLU A 36 -17.52 -6.78 10.06
CA GLU A 36 -18.15 -5.49 9.85
C GLU A 36 -18.39 -4.85 11.22
N LYS A 37 -17.47 -3.99 11.67
CA LYS A 37 -17.78 -3.00 12.70
C LYS A 37 -18.01 -1.65 12.04
N THR A 38 -19.27 -1.44 11.70
CA THR A 38 -19.88 -0.16 11.35
C THR A 38 -19.81 0.79 12.55
N THR A 39 -18.79 1.63 12.61
CA THR A 39 -18.92 2.94 13.24
C THR A 39 -19.44 3.91 12.20
N LYS A 40 -20.61 4.50 12.50
CA LYS A 40 -21.22 5.61 11.78
C LYS A 40 -20.30 6.83 11.85
N ASP A 41 -19.36 6.93 10.93
CA ASP A 41 -18.82 8.22 10.53
C ASP A 41 -19.47 8.58 9.19
N GLU A 42 -19.98 9.81 9.13
CA GLU A 42 -20.54 10.42 7.94
C GLU A 42 -19.56 10.24 6.77
N LYS A 43 -19.81 9.27 5.88
CA LYS A 43 -19.03 9.13 4.66
C LYS A 43 -19.28 10.39 3.84
N LYS A 44 -18.37 11.36 3.93
CA LYS A 44 -18.27 12.43 2.95
C LYS A 44 -18.14 11.74 1.59
N GLU A 45 -19.16 11.86 0.75
CA GLU A 45 -19.06 11.34 -0.61
C GLU A 45 -17.96 12.12 -1.32
N ILE A 46 -16.99 11.40 -1.92
CA ILE A 46 -15.96 12.03 -2.73
C ILE A 46 -16.68 12.72 -3.90
N PRO A 47 -16.64 14.05 -4.02
CA PRO A 47 -17.42 14.72 -5.04
C PRO A 47 -16.90 14.34 -6.42
N GLN A 48 -17.82 13.93 -7.30
CA GLN A 48 -17.49 13.64 -8.69
C GLN A 48 -17.29 14.98 -9.41
N PHE A 49 -16.03 15.36 -9.67
CA PHE A 49 -15.72 16.66 -10.27
C PHE A 49 -15.69 16.58 -11.80
N ASP A 50 -16.38 17.51 -12.46
CA ASP A 50 -16.34 17.69 -13.91
C ASP A 50 -15.01 18.38 -14.32
N LEU A 51 -14.02 17.54 -14.63
CA LEU A 51 -12.62 17.92 -14.90
C LEU A 51 -12.47 18.89 -16.09
N SER A 52 -13.47 18.93 -16.98
CA SER A 52 -13.48 19.78 -18.18
C SER A 52 -13.53 21.28 -17.85
N LYS A 53 -14.08 21.65 -16.68
CA LYS A 53 -14.33 23.06 -16.30
C LYS A 53 -13.30 23.63 -15.33
N LEU A 54 -12.40 22.82 -14.79
CA LEU A 54 -11.46 23.27 -13.77
C LEU A 54 -10.24 23.98 -14.35
N SER A 55 -9.87 25.13 -13.78
CA SER A 55 -8.59 25.80 -14.06
C SER A 55 -7.41 25.05 -13.41
N LEU A 56 -6.18 25.45 -13.72
CA LEU A 56 -4.98 24.87 -13.10
C LEU A 56 -4.97 25.08 -11.57
N GLU A 57 -5.47 26.22 -11.11
CA GLU A 57 -5.64 26.55 -9.69
C GLU A 57 -6.72 25.69 -9.05
N GLY A 58 -7.86 25.50 -9.73
CA GLY A 58 -8.93 24.64 -9.25
C GLY A 58 -8.49 23.19 -9.05
N ILE A 59 -7.62 22.66 -9.91
CA ILE A 59 -7.07 21.31 -9.76
C ILE A 59 -6.20 21.21 -8.51
N VAL A 60 -5.33 22.20 -8.27
CA VAL A 60 -4.47 22.24 -7.09
C VAL A 60 -5.29 22.35 -5.80
N ASP A 61 -6.32 23.19 -5.78
CA ASP A 61 -7.20 23.36 -4.62
C ASP A 61 -8.00 22.10 -4.32
N LEU A 62 -8.52 21.42 -5.35
CA LEU A 62 -9.19 20.13 -5.15
C LEU A 62 -8.22 19.06 -4.66
N MET A 63 -7.03 18.98 -5.23
CA MET A 63 -6.03 18.00 -4.80
C MET A 63 -5.62 18.25 -3.33
N PHE A 64 -5.52 19.51 -2.91
CA PHE A 64 -5.32 19.87 -1.51
C PHE A 64 -6.48 19.44 -0.61
N LYS A 65 -7.73 19.69 -1.01
CA LYS A 65 -8.91 19.23 -0.24
C LYS A 65 -8.96 17.71 -0.11
N LEU A 66 -8.74 16.99 -1.21
CA LEU A 66 -8.73 15.53 -1.23
C LEU A 66 -7.67 14.95 -0.30
N LEU A 67 -6.47 15.54 -0.27
CA LEU A 67 -5.38 15.09 0.59
C LEU A 67 -5.58 15.38 2.08
N ASN A 68 -6.45 16.34 2.44
CA ASN A 68 -6.67 16.73 3.83
C ASN A 68 -7.96 16.16 4.42
N GLU A 69 -8.97 15.91 3.59
CA GLU A 69 -10.29 15.50 4.07
C GLU A 69 -10.58 13.99 3.95
N PHE A 70 -9.79 13.25 3.17
CA PHE A 70 -10.08 11.85 2.83
C PHE A 70 -8.87 10.94 3.01
N ASP A 71 -9.11 9.63 3.13
CA ASP A 71 -8.04 8.62 3.14
C ASP A 71 -7.40 8.51 1.75
N ILE A 72 -6.08 8.45 1.74
CA ILE A 72 -5.22 8.28 0.56
C ILE A 72 -5.61 7.06 -0.26
N LYS A 73 -6.08 6.00 0.40
CA LYS A 73 -6.56 4.78 -0.26
C LYS A 73 -7.77 5.08 -1.16
N GLU A 74 -8.65 5.98 -0.73
CA GLU A 74 -9.89 6.31 -1.44
C GLU A 74 -9.67 7.38 -2.53
N VAL A 75 -8.74 8.31 -2.30
CA VAL A 75 -8.45 9.39 -3.25
C VAL A 75 -7.40 9.04 -4.30
N LYS A 76 -6.81 7.84 -4.26
CA LYS A 76 -5.77 7.38 -5.21
C LYS A 76 -6.14 7.69 -6.66
N ASN A 77 -7.31 7.19 -7.09
CA ASN A 77 -7.76 7.30 -8.48
C ASN A 77 -8.04 8.77 -8.85
N HIS A 78 -8.66 9.52 -7.94
CA HIS A 78 -8.97 10.94 -8.15
C HIS A 78 -7.69 11.77 -8.32
N ILE A 79 -6.68 11.55 -7.48
CA ILE A 79 -5.38 12.23 -7.57
C ILE A 79 -4.65 11.86 -8.87
N GLU A 80 -4.74 10.60 -9.31
CA GLU A 80 -4.14 10.16 -10.56
C GLU A 80 -4.80 10.82 -11.77
N THR A 81 -6.13 10.92 -11.79
CA THR A 81 -6.87 11.66 -12.82
C THR A 81 -6.52 13.15 -12.82
N LEU A 82 -6.55 13.81 -11.65
CA LEU A 82 -6.19 15.22 -11.50
C LEU A 82 -4.76 15.50 -11.95
N LYS A 83 -3.83 14.57 -11.68
CA LYS A 83 -2.44 14.67 -12.13
C LYS A 83 -2.33 14.65 -13.65
N ILE A 84 -3.02 13.72 -14.32
CA ILE A 84 -3.01 13.62 -15.79
C ILE A 84 -3.56 14.90 -16.40
N ASP A 85 -4.68 15.40 -15.89
CA ASP A 85 -5.33 16.59 -16.42
C ASP A 85 -4.53 17.87 -16.16
N PHE A 86 -3.92 18.01 -14.98
CA PHE A 86 -3.02 19.12 -14.69
C PHE A 86 -1.84 19.12 -15.66
N GLN A 87 -1.20 17.97 -15.87
CA GLN A 87 -0.07 17.85 -16.79
C GLN A 87 -0.45 18.20 -18.23
N LYS A 88 -1.62 17.75 -18.69
CA LYS A 88 -2.14 18.06 -20.02
C LYS A 88 -2.38 19.55 -20.19
N LYS A 89 -3.10 20.19 -19.27
CA LYS A 89 -3.41 21.63 -19.30
C LYS A 89 -2.14 22.48 -19.16
N PHE A 90 -1.23 22.08 -18.28
CA PHE A 90 0.03 22.78 -18.07
C PHE A 90 0.96 22.69 -19.29
N LYS A 91 1.03 21.53 -19.95
CA LYS A 91 1.78 21.36 -21.21
C LYS A 91 1.21 22.24 -22.34
N ALA A 92 -0.11 22.32 -22.47
CA ALA A 92 -0.75 23.19 -23.44
C ALA A 92 -0.43 24.68 -23.17
N LEU A 93 -0.49 25.10 -21.91
CA LEU A 93 -0.14 26.47 -21.52
C LEU A 93 1.33 26.80 -21.80
N ILE A 94 2.25 25.86 -21.54
CA ILE A 94 3.67 26.03 -21.88
C ILE A 94 3.85 26.18 -23.40
N ALA A 95 3.17 25.36 -24.20
CA ALA A 95 3.24 25.42 -25.66
C ALA A 95 2.76 26.78 -26.19
N GLU A 96 1.63 27.28 -25.69
CA GLU A 96 1.10 28.61 -26.05
C GLU A 96 2.09 29.74 -25.68
N LYS A 97 2.65 29.70 -24.46
CA LYS A 97 3.63 30.71 -24.03
C LYS A 97 4.93 30.63 -24.83
N LYS A 98 5.34 29.43 -25.23
CA LYS A 98 6.50 29.21 -26.09
C LYS A 98 6.28 29.76 -27.49
N GLU A 99 5.12 29.48 -28.11
CA GLU A 99 4.77 30.00 -29.43
C GLU A 99 4.70 31.53 -29.43
N ALA A 100 4.09 32.13 -28.41
CA ALA A 100 4.06 33.58 -28.24
C ALA A 100 5.48 34.17 -28.12
N PHE A 101 6.37 33.55 -27.34
CA PHE A 101 7.75 34.01 -27.17
C PHE A 101 8.57 33.95 -28.48
N ILE A 102 8.39 32.89 -29.26
CA ILE A 102 9.04 32.72 -30.57
C ILE A 102 8.51 33.78 -31.56
N ALA A 103 7.21 34.07 -31.54
CA ALA A 103 6.58 35.06 -32.43
C ALA A 103 7.00 36.51 -32.11
N GLU A 104 7.30 36.82 -30.85
CA GLU A 104 7.49 38.19 -30.39
C GLU A 104 8.97 38.64 -30.39
N SER A 105 9.96 37.74 -30.17
CA SER A 105 11.38 38.15 -30.20
C SER A 105 12.47 37.04 -30.20
N GLY A 106 12.19 35.72 -30.10
CA GLY A 106 13.19 34.79 -29.55
C GLY A 106 13.57 33.53 -30.36
N ASN A 107 14.88 33.22 -30.38
CA ASN A 107 15.39 31.87 -30.61
C ASN A 107 14.86 30.92 -29.51
N GLU A 108 14.43 29.72 -29.89
CA GLU A 108 13.76 28.74 -29.03
C GLU A 108 14.55 28.33 -27.76
N ILE A 109 15.87 28.52 -27.80
CA ILE A 109 16.83 28.11 -26.76
C ILE A 109 16.67 28.93 -25.47
N ASP A 110 16.15 30.16 -25.53
CA ASP A 110 16.07 31.06 -24.38
C ASP A 110 14.71 31.05 -23.65
N PHE A 111 13.79 30.16 -24.03
CA PHE A 111 12.46 30.10 -23.40
C PHE A 111 12.50 29.43 -22.01
N PHE A 112 12.20 30.21 -20.97
CA PHE A 112 12.00 29.72 -19.61
C PHE A 112 10.64 30.16 -19.07
N TYR A 113 9.84 29.21 -18.61
CA TYR A 113 8.55 29.47 -17.96
C TYR A 113 8.44 28.75 -16.62
N THR A 114 8.35 29.54 -15.55
CA THR A 114 8.14 29.04 -14.19
C THR A 114 6.78 29.50 -13.69
N SER A 115 5.94 28.57 -13.25
CA SER A 115 4.64 28.87 -12.65
C SER A 115 4.63 28.53 -11.17
N PRO A 116 4.22 29.45 -10.27
CA PRO A 116 4.03 29.15 -8.86
C PRO A 116 3.02 28.01 -8.62
N ILE A 117 2.04 27.86 -9.52
CA ILE A 117 1.00 26.82 -9.43
C ILE A 117 1.60 25.43 -9.65
N LYS A 118 2.59 25.32 -10.55
CA LYS A 118 3.35 24.08 -10.75
C LYS A 118 4.14 23.68 -9.50
N GLY A 119 4.72 24.66 -8.79
CA GLY A 119 5.38 24.43 -7.51
C GLY A 119 4.44 23.84 -6.47
N LYS A 120 3.28 24.49 -6.24
CA LYS A 120 2.25 23.98 -5.33
C LYS A 120 1.76 22.58 -5.72
N PHE A 121 1.53 22.34 -7.00
CA PHE A 121 1.14 21.01 -7.50
C PHE A 121 2.20 19.95 -7.19
N ASP A 122 3.47 20.24 -7.48
CA ASP A 122 4.58 19.30 -7.25
C ASP A 122 4.75 19.00 -5.75
N GLU A 123 4.58 19.99 -4.87
CA GLU A 123 4.58 19.81 -3.41
C GLU A 123 3.47 18.86 -2.96
N LEU A 124 2.23 19.05 -3.43
CA LEU A 124 1.11 18.18 -3.10
C LEU A 124 1.31 16.75 -3.62
N ILE A 125 1.87 16.58 -4.83
CA ILE A 125 2.21 15.25 -5.35
C ILE A 125 3.30 14.58 -4.52
N ARG A 126 4.31 15.32 -4.05
CA ARG A 126 5.34 14.79 -3.16
C ARG A 126 4.73 14.32 -1.84
N GLU A 127 3.84 15.13 -1.25
CA GLU A 127 3.16 14.77 -0.01
C GLU A 127 2.27 13.53 -0.18
N TYR A 128 1.48 13.47 -1.26
CA TYR A 128 0.71 12.29 -1.63
C TYR A 128 1.57 11.03 -1.71
N LYS A 129 2.68 11.08 -2.48
CA LYS A 129 3.61 9.96 -2.64
C LYS A 129 4.21 9.52 -1.31
N LYS A 130 4.63 10.47 -0.48
CA LYS A 130 5.23 10.22 0.83
C LYS A 130 4.26 9.49 1.74
N ARG A 131 3.04 10.01 1.87
CA ARG A 131 2.02 9.40 2.73
C ARG A 131 1.56 8.03 2.20
N ARG A 132 1.42 7.88 0.89
CA ARG A 132 1.13 6.59 0.24
C ARG A 132 2.24 5.56 0.53
N GLN A 133 3.50 5.95 0.41
CA GLN A 133 4.63 5.08 0.74
C GLN A 133 4.60 4.67 2.22
N GLN A 134 4.25 5.60 3.11
CA GLN A 134 4.13 5.28 4.54
C GLN A 134 3.03 4.24 4.80
N ILE A 135 1.88 4.34 4.14
CA ILE A 135 0.81 3.34 4.25
C ILE A 135 1.30 1.95 3.83
N TYR A 136 1.99 1.85 2.69
CA TYR A 136 2.53 0.56 2.23
C TYR A 136 3.55 -0.02 3.22
N LYS A 137 4.46 0.81 3.74
CA LYS A 137 5.42 0.38 4.76
C LYS A 137 4.74 -0.11 6.05
N ASN A 138 3.69 0.58 6.47
CA ASN A 138 2.93 0.18 7.67
C ASN A 138 2.22 -1.16 7.45
N ILE A 139 1.57 -1.35 6.30
CA ILE A 139 0.92 -2.62 5.94
C ILE A 139 1.95 -3.75 5.89
N GLU A 140 3.11 -3.52 5.28
CA GLU A 140 4.18 -4.52 5.20
C GLU A 140 4.71 -4.89 6.59
N SER A 141 4.93 -3.89 7.45
CA SER A 141 5.36 -4.12 8.84
C SER A 141 4.31 -4.91 9.64
N GLU A 142 3.05 -4.51 9.55
CA GLU A 142 1.93 -5.18 10.23
C GLU A 142 1.79 -6.63 9.76
N GLN A 143 1.86 -6.87 8.44
CA GLN A 143 1.82 -8.23 7.90
C GLN A 143 3.00 -9.08 8.40
N LYS A 144 4.19 -8.50 8.52
CA LYS A 144 5.36 -9.19 9.05
C LYS A 144 5.19 -9.54 10.54
N GLU A 145 4.71 -8.62 11.35
CA GLU A 145 4.43 -8.86 12.78
C GLU A 145 3.32 -9.92 12.97
N ASN A 146 2.28 -9.87 12.15
CA ASN A 146 1.23 -10.89 12.13
C ASN A 146 1.79 -12.27 11.73
N LEU A 147 2.71 -12.32 10.77
CA LEU A 147 3.36 -13.58 10.37
C LEU A 147 4.17 -14.17 11.52
N GLU A 148 5.00 -13.36 12.18
CA GLU A 148 5.76 -13.79 13.36
C GLU A 148 4.83 -14.29 14.47
N THR A 149 3.73 -13.59 14.72
CA THR A 149 2.72 -14.00 15.70
C THR A 149 2.07 -15.35 15.34
N ARG A 150 1.68 -15.56 14.07
CA ARG A 150 1.12 -16.85 13.63
C ARG A 150 2.10 -17.99 13.80
N LEU A 151 3.38 -17.79 13.48
CA LEU A 151 4.41 -18.80 13.67
C LEU A 151 4.60 -19.15 15.14
N LEU A 152 4.60 -18.15 16.03
CA LEU A 152 4.66 -18.38 17.47
C LEU A 152 3.45 -19.17 17.98
N LEU A 153 2.24 -18.88 17.50
CA LEU A 153 1.03 -19.63 17.88
C LEU A 153 1.10 -21.11 17.43
N ILE A 154 1.69 -21.38 16.26
CA ILE A 154 1.95 -22.74 15.79
C ILE A 154 2.93 -23.45 16.73
N ASP A 155 3.99 -22.78 17.18
CA ASP A 155 4.96 -23.38 18.10
C ASP A 155 4.37 -23.58 19.50
N GLU A 156 3.54 -22.66 19.99
CA GLU A 156 2.75 -22.86 21.21
C GLU A 156 1.79 -24.07 21.09
N LEU A 157 1.17 -24.26 19.92
CA LEU A 157 0.31 -25.42 19.65
C LEU A 157 1.11 -26.73 19.66
N LYS A 158 2.29 -26.77 19.03
CA LYS A 158 3.18 -27.94 19.08
C LYS A 158 3.57 -28.28 20.51
N ALA A 159 4.00 -27.27 21.27
CA ALA A 159 4.37 -27.45 22.68
C ALA A 159 3.21 -27.95 23.53
N LEU A 160 1.98 -27.51 23.24
CA LEU A 160 0.76 -27.98 23.90
C LEU A 160 0.47 -29.46 23.61
N ILE A 161 0.70 -29.91 22.37
CA ILE A 161 0.54 -31.31 21.97
C ILE A 161 1.60 -32.19 22.65
N ASP A 162 2.86 -31.72 22.70
CA ASP A 162 3.96 -32.50 23.25
C ASP A 162 3.92 -32.56 24.79
N ASN A 163 3.36 -31.55 25.47
CA ASN A 163 3.21 -31.48 26.93
C ASN A 163 1.74 -31.58 27.38
N ALA A 164 0.97 -32.45 26.73
CA ALA A 164 -0.47 -32.50 26.92
C ALA A 164 -0.87 -32.91 28.34
N ASP A 165 -1.54 -31.98 29.04
CA ASP A 165 -2.26 -32.24 30.28
C ASP A 165 -3.76 -32.32 29.97
N GLY A 166 -4.34 -33.51 30.13
CA GLY A 166 -5.74 -33.79 29.79
C GLY A 166 -6.76 -32.89 30.47
N SER A 167 -6.43 -32.26 31.61
CA SER A 167 -7.36 -31.36 32.31
C SER A 167 -7.34 -29.91 31.78
N THR A 168 -6.21 -29.46 31.24
CA THR A 168 -6.02 -28.05 30.83
C THR A 168 -5.80 -27.85 29.33
N MET A 169 -5.47 -28.92 28.57
CA MET A 169 -5.06 -28.83 27.16
C MET A 169 -6.14 -28.19 26.29
N TYR A 170 -7.42 -28.56 26.46
CA TYR A 170 -8.51 -28.04 25.64
C TYR A 170 -8.73 -26.53 25.84
N LYS A 171 -8.66 -26.06 27.09
CA LYS A 171 -8.80 -24.63 27.41
C LYS A 171 -7.68 -23.81 26.79
N LYS A 172 -6.43 -24.28 26.90
CA LYS A 172 -5.26 -23.64 26.29
C LYS A 172 -5.36 -23.63 24.76
N PHE A 173 -5.82 -24.73 24.17
CA PHE A 173 -6.06 -24.82 22.74
C PHE A 173 -7.11 -23.80 22.26
N LYS A 174 -8.22 -23.64 22.97
CA LYS A 174 -9.23 -22.64 22.62
C LYS A 174 -8.68 -21.21 22.62
N VAL A 175 -7.89 -20.86 23.63
CA VAL A 175 -7.20 -19.56 23.67
C VAL A 175 -6.27 -19.39 22.45
N LEU A 176 -5.54 -20.43 22.03
CA LEU A 176 -4.71 -20.38 20.82
C LEU A 176 -5.54 -20.16 19.55
N GLN A 177 -6.68 -20.85 19.41
CA GLN A 177 -7.57 -20.66 18.27
C GLN A 177 -8.13 -19.23 18.21
N ASP A 178 -8.51 -18.68 19.37
CA ASP A 178 -9.06 -17.33 19.43
C ASP A 178 -7.99 -16.28 19.09
N LYS A 179 -6.77 -16.44 19.62
CA LYS A 179 -5.62 -15.62 19.19
C LYS A 179 -5.37 -15.76 17.70
N TRP A 180 -5.38 -16.98 17.15
CA TRP A 180 -5.14 -17.22 15.72
C TRP A 180 -6.14 -16.49 14.81
N ARG A 181 -7.42 -16.50 15.18
CA ARG A 181 -8.48 -15.76 14.46
C ARG A 181 -8.34 -14.24 14.59
N ALA A 182 -7.82 -13.77 15.72
CA ALA A 182 -7.63 -12.34 15.98
C ALA A 182 -6.40 -11.76 15.26
N VAL A 183 -5.41 -12.58 14.88
CA VAL A 183 -4.25 -12.11 14.11
C VAL A 183 -4.69 -11.68 12.71
N GLY A 184 -4.27 -10.49 12.30
CA GLY A 184 -4.60 -9.91 11.01
C GLY A 184 -3.96 -10.65 9.81
N GLN A 185 -3.96 -9.95 8.67
CA GLN A 185 -3.42 -10.46 7.42
C GLN A 185 -1.90 -10.68 7.51
N ILE A 186 -1.41 -11.65 6.76
CA ILE A 186 0.03 -11.96 6.60
C ILE A 186 0.42 -11.86 5.13
N PRO A 187 1.73 -11.85 4.78
CA PRO A 187 2.14 -11.78 3.40
C PRO A 187 1.56 -12.95 2.60
N HIS A 188 0.92 -12.64 1.46
CA HIS A 188 0.19 -13.62 0.64
C HIS A 188 1.06 -14.84 0.28
N ALA A 189 2.33 -14.62 -0.03
CA ALA A 189 3.29 -15.68 -0.37
C ALA A 189 3.52 -16.70 0.76
N LYS A 190 3.19 -16.37 2.01
CA LYS A 190 3.37 -17.25 3.19
C LYS A 190 2.05 -17.83 3.71
N TYR A 191 0.90 -17.34 3.23
CA TYR A 191 -0.41 -17.68 3.77
C TYR A 191 -0.68 -19.19 3.75
N ASN A 192 -0.53 -19.81 2.58
CA ASN A 192 -0.84 -21.24 2.41
C ASN A 192 0.05 -22.14 3.26
N ASP A 193 1.36 -21.86 3.32
CA ASP A 193 2.30 -22.68 4.10
C ASP A 193 2.01 -22.59 5.60
N VAL A 194 1.76 -21.39 6.10
CA VAL A 194 1.43 -21.12 7.50
C VAL A 194 0.10 -21.77 7.88
N TRP A 195 -0.92 -21.64 7.03
CA TRP A 195 -2.22 -22.25 7.26
C TRP A 195 -2.14 -23.79 7.28
N ARG A 196 -1.48 -24.41 6.29
CA ARG A 196 -1.32 -25.88 6.24
C ARG A 196 -0.59 -26.42 7.46
N THR A 197 0.45 -25.71 7.92
CA THR A 197 1.22 -26.12 9.10
C THR A 197 0.36 -26.04 10.36
N TYR A 198 -0.40 -24.96 10.51
CA TYR A 198 -1.35 -24.81 11.62
C TYR A 198 -2.42 -25.90 11.60
N ASP A 199 -3.06 -26.10 10.44
CA ASP A 199 -4.14 -27.07 10.24
C ASP A 199 -3.70 -28.49 10.58
N HIS A 200 -2.53 -28.91 10.07
CA HIS A 200 -1.92 -30.20 10.40
C HIS A 200 -1.75 -30.41 11.92
N HIS A 201 -1.32 -29.37 12.64
CA HIS A 201 -1.16 -29.47 14.09
C HIS A 201 -2.49 -29.41 14.85
N VAL A 202 -3.51 -28.74 14.30
CA VAL A 202 -4.87 -28.78 14.81
C VAL A 202 -5.44 -30.19 14.69
N GLU A 203 -5.28 -30.85 13.54
CA GLU A 203 -5.68 -32.25 13.34
C GLU A 203 -5.00 -33.17 14.37
N ARG A 204 -3.67 -33.07 14.49
CA ARG A 204 -2.89 -33.85 15.48
C ARG A 204 -3.37 -33.62 16.92
N PHE A 205 -3.77 -32.40 17.26
CA PHE A 205 -4.33 -32.09 18.58
C PHE A 205 -5.66 -32.82 18.82
N TYR A 206 -6.56 -32.85 17.83
CA TYR A 206 -7.82 -33.57 17.95
C TYR A 206 -7.64 -35.08 18.03
N ASP A 207 -6.72 -35.66 17.24
CA ASP A 207 -6.36 -37.08 17.33
C ASP A 207 -5.88 -37.45 18.75
N LEU A 208 -5.03 -36.61 19.34
CA LEU A 208 -4.58 -36.77 20.72
C LEU A 208 -5.72 -36.68 21.74
N LEU A 209 -6.65 -35.74 21.54
CA LEU A 209 -7.81 -35.56 22.42
C LEU A 209 -8.74 -36.78 22.37
N HIS A 210 -9.00 -37.32 21.18
CA HIS A 210 -9.80 -38.54 21.00
C HIS A 210 -9.15 -39.73 21.69
N LEU A 211 -7.84 -39.93 21.46
CA LEU A 211 -7.09 -41.01 22.09
C LEU A 211 -7.12 -40.94 23.63
N ASN A 212 -6.95 -39.75 24.19
CA ASN A 212 -7.00 -39.55 25.65
C ASN A 212 -8.39 -39.85 26.24
N ASN A 213 -9.46 -39.50 25.50
CA ASN A 213 -10.82 -39.82 25.91
C ASN A 213 -11.06 -41.34 25.88
N ASP A 214 -10.61 -42.03 24.83
CA ASP A 214 -10.75 -43.49 24.72
C ASP A 214 -9.98 -44.23 25.83
N PHE A 215 -8.75 -43.81 26.15
CA PHE A 215 -7.98 -44.37 27.27
C PHE A 215 -8.67 -44.19 28.61
N ARG A 216 -9.31 -43.03 28.80
CA ARG A 216 -10.06 -42.72 30.01
C ARG A 216 -11.27 -43.64 30.16
N ASP A 217 -12.01 -43.87 29.07
CA ASP A 217 -13.18 -44.76 29.08
C ASP A 217 -12.79 -46.24 29.30
N LEU A 218 -11.59 -46.66 28.87
CA LEU A 218 -11.06 -48.00 29.12
C LEU A 218 -10.63 -48.23 30.59
N ASP A 219 -10.12 -47.21 31.28
CA ASP A 219 -9.71 -47.30 32.70
C ASP A 219 -10.92 -47.39 33.66
N PHE A 220 -12.10 -46.98 33.20
CA PHE A 220 -13.34 -47.00 33.99
C PHE A 220 -14.22 -48.26 33.79
N LYS A 221 -13.73 -49.28 33.09
CA LYS A 221 -14.49 -50.50 32.76
C LYS A 221 -13.87 -51.76 33.35
#